data_AF-A0A944S049-F1
#
_entry.id   AF-A0A944S049-F1
#
_cell.length_a   1.000
_cell.length_b   1.000
_cell.length_c   1.000
_cell.angle_alpha   90.00
_cell.angle_beta   90.00
_cell.angle_gamma   90.00
#
_symmetry.space_group_name_H-M   'P 1'
#
loop_
_entity.id
_entity.type
_entity.pdbx_description
1 polymer ?
#
loop_
_entity_poly.entity_id
_entity_poly.type
_entity_poly.pdbx_seq_one_letter_code
_entity_poly.pdbx_strand_id
1 'polypeptide(L)' 'MDDLHKTLTELMSSISAGDDRVRSLIGQVDELHASLPADAPPMLRHCLEKRSYQKALDFLEGRDEAAAPNC' A
#
# COMPACT_ATOMS: atom_id res chain seq x y z
N MET A 1 -9.69 3.31 -4.60
CA MET A 1 -8.67 2.54 -3.85
C MET A 1 -7.74 1.79 -4.81
N ASP A 2 -8.20 1.54 -6.04
CA ASP A 2 -7.48 0.87 -7.12
C ASP A 2 -6.15 1.55 -7.51
N ASP A 3 -6.07 2.89 -7.47
CA ASP A 3 -4.82 3.62 -7.74
C ASP A 3 -3.71 3.30 -6.72
N LEU A 4 -4.05 3.21 -5.43
CA LEU A 4 -3.08 2.86 -4.39
C LEU A 4 -2.60 1.41 -4.56
N HIS A 5 -3.52 0.49 -4.81
CA HIS A 5 -3.20 -0.92 -5.08
C HIS A 5 -2.25 -1.04 -6.28
N LYS A 6 -2.60 -0.41 -7.41
CA LYS A 6 -1.79 -0.43 -8.63
C LYS A 6 -0.39 0.15 -8.39
N THR A 7 -0.30 1.28 -7.70
CA THR A 7 0.99 1.93 -7.39
C THR A 7 1.87 1.05 -6.50
N LEU A 8 1.29 0.38 -5.49
CA LEU A 8 2.01 -0.56 -4.63
C LEU A 8 2.51 -1.80 -5.40
N THR A 9 1.70 -2.34 -6.31
CA THR A 9 2.09 -3.47 -7.17
C THR A 9 3.23 -3.07 -8.11
N GLU A 10 3.13 -1.91 -8.76
CA GLU A 10 4.19 -1.39 -9.63
C GLU A 10 5.48 -1.09 -8.86
N LEU A 11 5.36 -0.60 -7.62
CA LEU A 11 6.50 -0.38 -6.73
C LEU A 11 7.22 -1.71 -6.44
N MET A 12 6.50 -2.75 -6.03
CA MET A 12 7.09 -4.06 -5.73
C MET A 12 7.75 -4.67 -6.97
N SER A 13 7.11 -4.56 -8.13
CA SER A 13 7.67 -5.03 -9.40
C SER A 13 8.94 -4.25 -9.76
N SER A 14 8.94 -2.93 -9.59
CA SER A 14 10.10 -2.06 -9.86
C SER A 14 11.27 -2.34 -8.91
N ILE A 15 11.00 -2.62 -7.64
CA ILE A 15 12.03 -3.03 -6.66
C ILE A 15 12.69 -4.33 -7.11
N SER A 16 11.90 -5.33 -7.52
CA SER A 16 12.43 -6.61 -8.01
C SER A 16 13.21 -6.45 -9.32
N ALA A 17 12.80 -5.51 -10.17
CA ALA A 17 13.46 -5.23 -11.46
C ALA A 17 14.72 -4.35 -11.30
N GLY A 18 14.93 -3.72 -10.15
CA GLY A 18 16.02 -2.75 -9.94
C GLY A 18 15.82 -1.45 -10.72
N ASP A 19 14.56 -1.03 -10.88
CA ASP A 19 14.19 0.12 -11.72
C ASP A 19 14.33 1.45 -10.93
N ASP A 20 14.89 2.50 -11.53
CA ASP A 20 15.03 3.82 -10.87
C ASP A 20 13.68 4.48 -10.53
N ARG A 21 12.59 3.99 -11.13
CA ARG A 21 11.22 4.44 -10.85
C ARG A 21 10.76 4.15 -9.42
N VAL A 22 11.44 3.26 -8.69
CA VAL A 22 11.14 2.95 -7.27
C VAL A 22 11.02 4.21 -6.42
N ARG A 23 11.95 5.17 -6.58
CA ARG A 23 11.92 6.42 -5.80
C ARG A 23 10.68 7.27 -6.12
N SER A 24 10.29 7.35 -7.38
CA SER A 24 9.09 8.09 -7.81
C SER A 24 7.81 7.40 -7.36
N LEU A 25 7.79 6.07 -7.35
CA LEU A 25 6.64 5.29 -6.88
C LEU A 25 6.47 5.41 -5.36
N ILE A 26 7.56 5.42 -4.58
CA ILE A 26 7.49 5.70 -3.14
C ILE A 26 6.88 7.07 -2.87
N GLY A 27 7.27 8.11 -3.62
CA GLY A 27 6.69 9.44 -3.48
C GLY A 27 5.19 9.47 -3.81
N GLN A 28 4.77 8.77 -4.86
CA GLN A 28 3.34 8.64 -5.19
C GLN A 28 2.55 7.92 -4.10
N VAL A 29 3.12 6.87 -3.50
CA VAL A 29 2.49 6.17 -2.37
C VAL A 29 2.33 7.10 -1.16
N ASP A 30 3.31 7.94 -0.86
CA ASP A 30 3.25 8.90 0.25
C ASP A 30 2.17 9.97 0.03
N GLU A 31 2.08 10.52 -1.18
CA GLU A 31 1.02 11.47 -1.57
C GLU A 31 -0.37 10.82 -1.47
N LEU A 32 -0.52 9.59 -1.99
CA LEU A 32 -1.76 8.83 -1.88
C LEU A 32 -2.11 8.51 -0.41
N HIS A 33 -1.11 8.21 0.41
CA HIS A 33 -1.27 7.99 1.85
C HIS A 33 -1.75 9.26 2.57
N ALA A 34 -1.15 10.41 2.26
CA ALA A 34 -1.56 11.70 2.80
C ALA A 34 -2.97 12.11 2.35
N SER A 35 -3.37 11.73 1.14
CA SER A 35 -4.70 11.96 0.58
C SER A 35 -5.74 10.89 0.97
N LEU A 36 -5.38 9.90 1.80
CA LEU A 36 -6.34 8.88 2.21
C LEU A 36 -7.49 9.50 3.02
N PRO A 37 -8.75 9.11 2.75
CA PRO A 37 -9.90 9.58 3.51
C PRO A 37 -9.81 9.12 4.97
N ALA A 38 -10.48 9.83 5.88
CA ALA A 38 -10.54 9.46 7.30
C ALA A 38 -11.20 8.09 7.53
N ASP A 39 -12.02 7.63 6.58
CA ASP A 39 -12.66 6.31 6.55
C ASP A 39 -11.71 5.18 6.11
N ALA A 40 -10.48 5.52 5.71
CA ALA A 40 -9.49 4.52 5.32
C ALA A 40 -9.11 3.63 6.52
N PRO A 41 -8.96 2.30 6.31
CA PRO A 41 -8.66 1.38 7.39
C PRO A 41 -7.37 1.75 8.13
N PRO A 42 -7.37 1.77 9.47
CA PRO A 42 -6.19 2.13 10.26
C PRO A 42 -5.02 1.17 10.03
N MET A 43 -5.32 -0.10 9.72
CA MET A 43 -4.30 -1.11 9.41
C MET A 43 -3.57 -0.82 8.10
N LEU A 44 -4.27 -0.30 7.09
CA LEU A 44 -3.67 0.13 5.82
C LEU A 44 -2.71 1.29 6.04
N ARG A 45 -3.13 2.31 6.81
CA ARG A 45 -2.28 3.45 7.19
C ARG A 45 -1.02 2.97 7.91
N HIS A 46 -1.17 2.08 8.88
CA HIS A 46 -0.04 1.53 9.62
C HIS A 46 0.94 0.76 8.72
N CYS A 47 0.43 0.01 7.74
CA CYS A 47 1.26 -0.70 6.77
C CYS A 47 2.07 0.28 5.91
N LEU A 48 1.46 1.39 5.48
CA LEU A 48 2.13 2.44 4.71
C LEU A 48 3.19 3.17 5.55
N GLU A 49 2.90 3.51 6.81
CA GLU A 49 3.86 4.14 7.73
C GLU A 49 5.09 3.25 7.98
N LYS A 50 4.89 1.94 8.13
CA LYS A 50 5.98 0.98 8.30
C LYS A 50 6.68 0.60 7.00
N ARG A 51 6.29 1.20 5.86
CA ARG A 51 6.76 0.85 4.51
C ARG A 51 6.59 -0.64 4.20
N SER A 52 5.56 -1.25 4.78
CA SER A 52 5.20 -2.64 4.58
C SER A 52 4.25 -2.75 3.38
N TYR A 53 4.76 -2.41 2.20
CA TYR A 53 3.99 -2.36 0.96
C TYR A 53 3.36 -3.71 0.60
N GLN A 54 4.06 -4.81 0.88
CA GLN A 54 3.55 -6.18 0.73
C GLN A 54 2.29 -6.40 1.58
N LYS A 55 2.30 -6.04 2.87
CA LYS A 55 1.13 -6.18 3.75
C LYS A 55 -0.03 -5.28 3.32
N ALA A 56 0.27 -4.07 2.84
CA ALA A 56 -0.75 -3.19 2.28
C ALA A 56 -1.43 -3.83 1.06
N LEU A 57 -0.66 -4.50 0.19
CA LEU A 57 -1.20 -5.27 -0.93
C LEU A 57 -2.04 -6.46 -0.47
N ASP A 58 -1.55 -7.29 0.44
CA ASP A 58 -2.31 -8.44 0.98
C ASP A 58 -3.65 -8.00 1.60
N PHE A 59 -3.67 -6.85 2.28
CA PHE A 59 -4.88 -6.25 2.82
C PHE A 59 -5.84 -5.75 1.73
N LEU A 60 -5.32 -5.09 0.69
CA LEU A 60 -6.13 -4.58 -0.43
C LEU A 60 -6.66 -5.70 -1.34
N GLU A 61 -5.91 -6.80 -1.49
CA GLU A 61 -6.32 -7.99 -2.23
C GLU A 61 -7.29 -8.88 -1.44
N GLY A 62 -7.56 -8.57 -0.17
CA GLY A 62 -8.40 -9.39 0.70
C GLY A 62 -7.78 -10.77 1.02
N ARG A 63 -6.46 -10.93 0.82
CA ARG A 63 -5.71 -12.14 1.22
C ARG A 63 -5.40 -12.13 2.71
N ASP A 64 -5.47 -10.97 3.35
CA ASP A 64 -5.51 -10.85 4.80
C ASP A 64 -6.93 -11.23 5.30
N GLU A 65 -7.25 -12.53 5.29
CA GLU A 65 -8.47 -13.11 5.90
C GLU A 65 -8.54 -12.82 7.43
N ALA A 66 -7.47 -12.26 8.00
CA ALA A 66 -7.37 -11.79 9.38
C ALA A 66 -7.92 -10.37 9.62
N ALA A 67 -8.40 -9.67 8.58
CA ALA A 67 -9.11 -8.39 8.73
C ALA A 67 -10.62 -8.55 8.97
N ALA A 68 -11.08 -9.71 9.46
CA ALA A 68 -12.34 -9.75 10.19
C ALA A 68 -12.18 -8.85 11.43
N PRO A 69 -13.01 -7.82 11.64
CA PRO A 69 -13.06 -7.15 12.92
C PRO A 69 -13.63 -8.17 13.91
N ASN A 70 -12.77 -8.88 14.63
CA ASN A 70 -13.19 -9.47 15.88
C ASN A 70 -13.24 -8.33 16.92
N CYS A 71 -14.32 -7.56 16.86
CA CYS A 71 -14.80 -6.64 17.89
C CYS A 71 -16.33 -6.76 17.93
#